data_AF-A0A4S2L5C8-F1
#
_entry.id   AF-A0A4S2L5C8-F1
#
_cell.length_a   1.000
_cell.length_b   1.000
_cell.length_c   1.000
_cell.angle_alpha   90.00
_cell.angle_beta   90.00
_cell.angle_gamma   90.00
#
_symmetry.space_group_name_H-M   'P 1'
#
loop_
_entity.id
_entity.type
_entity.pdbx_description
1 polymer ?
#
loop_
_entity_poly.entity_id
_entity_poly.type
_entity_poly.pdbx_seq_one_letter_code
_entity_poly.pdbx_strand_id
1 'polypeptide(L)'
;MLPDPYNTDHGLTDDPPSVETGPADNPTVEGEVQIDLPNYISNYHGHIHYQRLFFIAQRCPSLRHTALRLAHDYIKRYTLDTASYNKVFLMLAEEQAGPAAQSSSALGETLNEIHRGMINGVSNAVNEQLPNTVSIPGAGEVMTSGPTLSDGMRQALMNVMAGKNDAKLVYDTQWEESSRRSGTILLDQLDTELKNYKANSIKESIRRGTDDLGDLYLKLGQLANARKCYMRSRDYCTCQQQEINMCLNVIKIAIFQRAWSQVSAHVTRAYGLSELRDVPLCTTSPGSTYSQQRTRPGFGSRAAAMGTARTVTSGRTTSEGVTGAGLPTSSPDPLSSRAFARQHSDGAGTSGGSRDAMARAPTQLAIAAGLVELAARNFRGAAMSFLQVNPDHCESPTSSIVTQSDLAYFITLCTLATFDRTELVSQVLNSPCVRLLLEAEPSCREILYSFHHADYASCLGRINKLSNVLRLDYFLADHVTTLCWEIRSRAICQYFSPYSCADLNRMAKAFDTTVTDLENELAVLIQDGSIKGRIDSHKQLLRALNVDERCLTFARALRLVDEYKKRTQAMVLRMSLVRQRLTCQGSREESDMLNYLT
;
A
#
# COMPACT_ATOMS: atom_id res chain seq x y z
N MET A 1 -42.21 17.68 33.22
CA MET A 1 -40.94 17.89 32.51
C MET A 1 -40.53 16.54 31.94
N LEU A 2 -40.74 16.36 30.64
CA LEU A 2 -40.29 15.22 29.84
C LEU A 2 -39.29 15.80 28.81
N PRO A 3 -38.16 15.12 28.51
CA PRO A 3 -37.21 15.61 27.53
C PRO A 3 -37.72 15.41 26.10
N ASP A 4 -37.47 16.40 25.26
CA ASP A 4 -37.99 16.59 23.90
C ASP A 4 -37.13 15.82 22.87
N PRO A 5 -37.69 14.98 21.98
CA PRO A 5 -36.92 14.07 21.12
C PRO A 5 -36.32 14.70 19.85
N TYR A 6 -36.24 16.04 19.76
CA TYR A 6 -35.82 16.74 18.53
C TYR A 6 -34.62 17.66 18.68
N ASN A 7 -33.86 17.54 19.77
CA ASN A 7 -32.62 18.29 19.95
C ASN A 7 -31.45 17.58 19.22
N THR A 8 -31.36 17.80 17.91
CA THR A 8 -30.14 17.56 17.13
C THR A 8 -29.56 18.93 16.78
N ASP A 9 -28.68 19.40 17.65
CA ASP A 9 -27.92 20.62 17.47
C ASP A 9 -26.75 20.29 16.52
N HIS A 10 -26.89 20.64 15.24
CA HIS A 10 -25.79 20.57 14.27
C HIS A 10 -24.98 21.87 14.35
N GLY A 11 -24.02 21.90 15.27
CA GLY A 11 -22.93 22.87 15.26
C GLY A 11 -21.91 22.50 14.19
N LEU A 12 -21.83 23.30 13.13
CA LEU A 12 -20.77 23.28 12.13
C LEU A 12 -19.52 23.96 12.71
N THR A 13 -18.65 23.20 13.37
CA THR A 13 -17.20 23.43 13.48
C THR A 13 -16.59 22.20 14.14
N ASP A 14 -16.09 21.27 13.34
CA ASP A 14 -15.06 20.31 13.77
C ASP A 14 -14.15 20.09 12.57
N ASP A 15 -12.94 20.64 12.67
CA ASP A 15 -11.84 20.26 11.79
C ASP A 15 -11.64 18.74 11.88
N PRO A 16 -11.33 18.05 10.76
CA PRO A 16 -11.11 16.61 10.80
C PRO A 16 -9.95 16.31 11.77
N PRO A 17 -10.11 15.36 12.72
CA PRO A 17 -9.04 15.02 13.63
C PRO A 17 -7.85 14.51 12.80
N SER A 18 -6.74 15.24 12.88
CA SER A 18 -5.43 14.76 12.45
C SER A 18 -5.16 13.44 13.18
N VAL A 19 -5.27 12.34 12.45
CA VAL A 19 -5.01 11.00 12.96
C VAL A 19 -3.51 10.87 13.21
N GLU A 20 -3.09 11.19 14.43
CA GLU A 20 -1.89 10.60 15.00
C GLU A 20 -2.14 9.09 15.08
N THR A 21 -1.41 8.32 14.27
CA THR A 21 -1.39 6.87 14.34
C THR A 21 -0.68 6.44 15.62
N GLY A 22 -1.40 6.48 16.75
CA GLY A 22 -1.06 5.74 17.94
C GLY A 22 -1.18 4.23 17.69
N PRO A 23 -0.45 3.38 18.45
CA PRO A 23 -0.45 1.94 18.24
C PRO A 23 -1.85 1.41 18.56
N ALA A 24 -2.58 0.99 17.52
CA ALA A 24 -3.83 0.27 17.70
C ALA A 24 -3.54 -0.97 18.56
N ASP A 25 -4.21 -1.08 19.72
CA ASP A 25 -4.33 -2.33 20.45
C ASP A 25 -4.88 -3.38 19.48
N ASN A 26 -3.97 -4.23 19.03
CA ASN A 26 -4.16 -4.99 17.81
C ASN A 26 -4.50 -6.44 18.21
N PRO A 27 -5.78 -6.86 18.10
CA PRO A 27 -6.25 -8.09 18.71
C PRO A 27 -5.52 -9.31 18.12
N THR A 28 -4.85 -10.07 18.98
CA THR A 28 -4.22 -11.36 18.67
C THR A 28 -5.29 -12.32 18.14
N VAL A 29 -4.98 -13.07 17.08
CA VAL A 29 -5.89 -14.12 16.59
C VAL A 29 -5.67 -15.36 17.46
N GLU A 30 -6.56 -15.59 18.43
CA GLU A 30 -6.47 -16.68 19.41
C GLU A 30 -7.00 -18.04 18.90
N GLY A 31 -7.51 -18.11 17.67
CA GLY A 31 -8.06 -19.33 17.07
C GLY A 31 -7.05 -20.16 16.26
N GLU A 32 -7.29 -21.47 16.13
CA GLU A 32 -6.57 -22.33 15.18
C GLU A 32 -6.85 -21.86 13.75
N VAL A 33 -5.83 -21.27 13.12
CA VAL A 33 -5.90 -20.87 11.72
C VAL A 33 -5.26 -21.97 10.87
N GLN A 34 -6.09 -22.70 10.13
CA GLN A 34 -5.64 -23.72 9.17
C GLN A 34 -5.21 -23.05 7.86
N ILE A 35 -4.04 -22.41 7.86
CA ILE A 35 -3.40 -21.89 6.64
C ILE A 35 -2.14 -22.70 6.37
N ASP A 36 -2.01 -23.21 5.15
CA ASP A 36 -0.76 -23.77 4.65
C ASP A 36 0.22 -22.64 4.30
N LEU A 37 1.01 -22.24 5.31
CA LEU A 37 1.87 -21.06 5.23
C LEU A 37 2.94 -21.14 4.11
N PRO A 38 3.61 -22.28 3.86
CA PRO A 38 4.51 -22.45 2.71
C PRO A 38 3.85 -22.18 1.35
N ASN A 39 2.66 -22.73 1.10
CA ASN A 39 1.96 -22.55 -0.16
C ASN A 39 1.37 -21.14 -0.31
N TYR A 40 0.94 -20.53 0.79
CA TYR A 40 0.53 -19.13 0.80
C TYR A 40 1.70 -18.22 0.40
N ILE A 41 2.88 -18.41 1.00
CA ILE A 41 3.98 -17.47 0.83
C ILE A 41 4.73 -17.61 -0.49
N SER A 42 4.68 -18.78 -1.15
CA SER A 42 5.30 -18.99 -2.46
C SER A 42 4.73 -18.09 -3.56
N ASN A 43 3.53 -17.55 -3.36
CA ASN A 43 2.92 -16.61 -4.31
C ASN A 43 3.55 -15.21 -4.25
N TYR A 44 4.31 -14.89 -3.21
CA TYR A 44 4.92 -13.58 -3.00
C TYR A 44 6.42 -13.62 -3.22
N HIS A 45 7.00 -12.48 -3.64
CA HIS A 45 8.43 -12.39 -3.92
C HIS A 45 8.98 -11.02 -3.52
N GLY A 46 10.24 -11.00 -3.06
CA GLY A 46 10.96 -9.80 -2.66
C GLY A 46 10.65 -9.35 -1.24
N HIS A 47 10.70 -8.03 -1.01
CA HIS A 47 10.54 -7.44 0.32
C HIS A 47 9.22 -7.84 1.01
N ILE A 48 8.12 -7.90 0.26
CA ILE A 48 6.79 -8.22 0.79
C ILE A 48 6.68 -9.65 1.32
N HIS A 49 7.45 -10.61 0.79
CA HIS A 49 7.42 -12.01 1.22
C HIS A 49 7.74 -12.14 2.71
N TYR A 50 8.90 -11.66 3.14
CA TYR A 50 9.27 -11.76 4.56
C TYR A 50 8.53 -10.74 5.44
N GLN A 51 8.08 -9.61 4.91
CA GLN A 51 7.23 -8.67 5.67
C GLN A 51 5.86 -9.26 6.02
N ARG A 52 5.23 -10.01 5.10
CA ARG A 52 3.99 -10.75 5.40
C ARG A 52 4.22 -11.80 6.48
N LEU A 53 5.32 -12.54 6.41
CA LEU A 53 5.68 -13.53 7.44
C LEU A 53 5.91 -12.87 8.81
N PHE A 54 6.58 -11.71 8.87
CA PHE A 54 6.72 -10.96 10.12
C PHE A 54 5.37 -10.51 10.67
N PHE A 55 4.46 -10.06 9.81
CA PHE A 55 3.12 -9.64 10.23
C PHE A 55 2.32 -10.81 10.81
N ILE A 56 2.34 -11.97 10.14
CA ILE A 56 1.68 -13.20 10.62
C ILE A 56 2.30 -13.64 11.95
N ALA A 57 3.63 -13.62 12.07
CA ALA A 57 4.33 -13.97 13.30
C ALA A 57 3.95 -13.08 14.49
N GLN A 58 3.66 -11.80 14.27
CA GLN A 58 3.19 -10.90 15.33
C GLN A 58 1.77 -11.24 15.78
N ARG A 59 0.85 -11.50 14.85
CA ARG A 59 -0.59 -11.64 15.10
C ARG A 59 -1.03 -13.06 15.50
N CYS A 60 -0.27 -14.07 15.11
CA CYS A 60 -0.62 -15.48 15.29
C CYS A 60 0.50 -16.24 16.03
N PRO A 61 0.35 -16.46 17.35
CA PRO A 61 1.35 -17.19 18.14
C PRO A 61 1.57 -18.63 17.66
N SER A 62 0.52 -19.32 17.21
CA SER A 62 0.60 -20.72 16.77
C SER A 62 1.45 -20.91 15.51
N LEU A 63 1.37 -19.97 14.56
CA LEU A 63 2.13 -20.00 13.31
C LEU A 63 3.47 -19.27 13.37
N ARG A 64 3.76 -18.56 14.47
CA ARG A 64 4.94 -17.68 14.64
C ARG A 64 6.25 -18.38 14.31
N HIS A 65 6.52 -19.53 14.91
CA HIS A 65 7.77 -20.27 14.72
C HIS A 65 8.00 -20.70 13.28
N THR A 66 6.94 -21.20 12.63
CA THR A 66 6.97 -21.61 11.23
C THR A 66 7.18 -20.40 10.32
N ALA A 67 6.50 -19.28 10.58
CA ALA A 67 6.63 -18.05 9.84
C ALA A 67 8.05 -17.47 9.92
N LEU A 68 8.63 -17.41 11.13
CA LEU A 68 9.98 -16.89 11.35
C LEU A 68 11.06 -17.78 10.73
N ARG A 69 10.87 -19.11 10.74
CA ARG A 69 11.76 -20.05 10.02
C ARG A 69 11.75 -19.82 8.51
N LEU A 70 10.57 -19.68 7.91
CA LEU A 70 10.43 -19.39 6.49
C LEU A 70 11.03 -18.00 6.13
N ALA A 71 10.86 -17.00 7.00
CA ALA A 71 11.43 -15.68 6.80
C ALA A 71 12.96 -15.71 6.85
N HIS A 72 13.54 -16.39 7.83
CA HIS A 72 14.98 -16.61 7.96
C HIS A 72 15.57 -17.26 6.70
N ASP A 73 14.98 -18.37 6.25
CA ASP A 73 15.47 -19.12 5.10
C ASP A 73 15.38 -18.31 3.80
N TYR A 74 14.31 -17.51 3.65
CA TYR A 74 14.16 -16.62 2.49
C TYR A 74 15.21 -15.51 2.49
N ILE A 75 15.40 -14.83 3.63
CA ILE A 75 16.38 -13.74 3.79
C ILE A 75 17.79 -14.26 3.46
N LYS A 76 18.18 -15.41 4.03
CA LYS A 76 19.50 -15.99 3.77
C LYS A 76 19.76 -16.36 2.30
N ARG A 77 18.73 -16.77 1.57
CA ARG A 77 18.87 -17.26 0.18
C ARG A 77 18.78 -16.16 -0.86
N TYR A 78 17.93 -15.16 -0.65
CA TYR A 78 17.54 -14.22 -1.71
C TYR A 78 17.87 -12.76 -1.43
N THR A 79 18.22 -12.39 -0.19
CA THR A 79 18.51 -10.99 0.16
C THR A 79 19.88 -10.82 0.80
N LEU A 80 20.29 -9.56 0.96
CA LEU A 80 21.50 -9.15 1.70
C LEU A 80 21.09 -8.29 2.91
N ASP A 81 19.84 -8.42 3.35
CA ASP A 81 19.22 -7.59 4.39
C ASP A 81 19.57 -8.13 5.78
N THR A 82 20.69 -7.66 6.31
CA THR A 82 21.16 -8.03 7.66
C THR A 82 20.24 -7.47 8.74
N ALA A 83 19.56 -6.35 8.51
CA ALA A 83 18.66 -5.75 9.50
C ALA A 83 17.41 -6.62 9.70
N SER A 84 16.79 -7.09 8.61
CA SER A 84 15.64 -8.01 8.70
C SER A 84 16.05 -9.38 9.22
N TYR A 85 17.26 -9.85 8.92
CA TYR A 85 17.81 -11.07 9.52
C TYR A 85 17.87 -10.96 11.05
N ASN A 86 18.44 -9.87 11.56
CA ASN A 86 18.54 -9.61 12.99
C ASN A 86 17.17 -9.48 13.67
N LYS A 87 16.20 -8.90 12.96
CA LYS A 87 14.81 -8.78 13.41
C LYS A 87 14.16 -10.15 13.69
N VAL A 88 14.49 -11.21 12.94
CA VAL A 88 13.97 -12.56 13.21
C VAL A 88 14.32 -13.02 14.63
N PHE A 89 15.59 -12.86 15.02
CA PHE A 89 16.06 -13.29 16.33
C PHE A 89 15.55 -12.40 17.46
N LEU A 90 15.37 -11.09 17.21
CA LEU A 90 14.70 -10.19 18.16
C LEU A 90 13.27 -10.64 18.44
N MET A 91 12.49 -10.94 17.41
CA MET A 91 11.10 -11.42 17.57
C MET A 91 11.02 -12.76 18.32
N LEU A 92 12.00 -13.66 18.15
CA LEU A 92 12.09 -14.90 18.93
C LEU A 92 12.49 -14.64 20.39
N ALA A 93 13.33 -13.64 20.64
CA ALA A 93 13.75 -13.28 22.01
C ALA A 93 12.60 -12.65 22.81
N GLU A 94 11.75 -11.84 22.16
CA GLU A 94 10.55 -11.25 22.76
C GLU A 94 9.59 -12.31 23.32
N GLU A 95 9.44 -13.44 22.63
CA GLU A 95 8.59 -14.54 23.08
C GLU A 95 9.13 -15.19 24.36
N GLN A 96 10.45 -15.40 24.45
CA GLN A 96 11.09 -16.00 25.62
C GLN A 96 11.13 -15.06 26.83
N ALA A 97 11.14 -13.74 26.61
CA ALA A 97 11.15 -12.74 27.67
C ALA A 97 9.78 -12.57 28.37
N GLY A 98 8.69 -13.08 27.78
CA GLY A 98 7.35 -13.04 28.36
C GLY A 98 6.66 -11.65 28.33
N PRO A 99 5.42 -11.55 28.82
CA PRO A 99 4.57 -10.34 28.70
C PRO A 99 5.08 -9.12 29.48
N ALA A 100 6.06 -9.26 30.38
CA ALA A 100 6.68 -8.13 31.10
C ALA A 100 7.48 -7.18 30.18
N ALA A 101 7.79 -7.60 28.93
CA ALA A 101 8.45 -6.77 27.92
C ALA A 101 7.49 -6.18 26.87
N GLN A 102 6.21 -6.60 26.86
CA GLN A 102 5.21 -6.15 25.87
C GLN A 102 4.63 -4.76 26.16
N SER A 103 4.81 -4.26 27.39
CA SER A 103 4.46 -2.89 27.78
C SER A 103 5.64 -1.94 27.60
N SER A 104 6.05 -1.68 26.36
CA SER A 104 6.77 -0.44 26.08
C SER A 104 6.62 -0.06 24.61
N SER A 105 6.19 1.17 24.38
CA SER A 105 6.43 1.96 23.17
C SER A 105 7.91 1.99 22.73
N ALA A 106 8.82 1.43 23.55
CA ALA A 106 10.24 1.29 23.28
C ALA A 106 10.56 0.32 22.15
N LEU A 107 9.71 -0.63 21.73
CA LEU A 107 10.06 -1.52 20.61
C LEU A 107 10.17 -0.78 19.27
N GLY A 108 9.28 0.18 19.00
CA GLY A 108 9.36 1.03 17.80
C GLY A 108 10.59 1.93 17.82
N GLU A 109 10.95 2.46 19.00
CA GLU A 109 12.09 3.36 19.17
C GLU A 109 13.43 2.62 19.24
N THR A 110 13.51 1.46 19.90
CA THR A 110 14.73 0.63 20.01
C THR A 110 15.05 -0.03 18.66
N LEU A 111 14.03 -0.47 17.92
CA LEU A 111 14.22 -0.97 16.55
C LEU A 111 14.64 0.17 15.62
N ASN A 112 14.03 1.36 15.72
CA ASN A 112 14.43 2.54 14.94
C ASN A 112 15.80 3.10 15.36
N GLU A 113 16.23 2.98 16.62
CA GLU A 113 17.53 3.42 17.12
C GLU A 113 18.64 2.42 16.83
N ILE A 114 18.38 1.12 16.91
CA ILE A 114 19.31 0.09 16.40
C ILE A 114 19.43 0.24 14.87
N HIS A 115 18.32 0.48 14.17
CA HIS A 115 18.34 0.77 12.73
C HIS A 115 19.10 2.09 12.43
N ARG A 116 18.90 3.16 13.21
CA ARG A 116 19.60 4.46 13.06
C ARG A 116 21.08 4.36 13.46
N GLY A 117 21.43 3.55 14.45
CA GLY A 117 22.80 3.29 14.90
C GLY A 117 23.59 2.44 13.90
N MET A 118 22.96 1.41 13.32
CA MET A 118 23.54 0.61 12.24
C MET A 118 23.66 1.41 10.92
N ILE A 119 22.74 2.36 10.65
CA ILE A 119 22.81 3.27 9.49
C ILE A 119 23.85 4.39 9.69
N ASN A 120 23.96 4.97 10.89
CA ASN A 120 24.90 6.05 11.18
C ASN A 120 26.36 5.58 11.29
N GLY A 121 26.59 4.30 11.63
CA GLY A 121 27.92 3.68 11.53
C GLY A 121 28.47 3.65 10.10
N VAL A 122 27.59 3.66 9.08
CA VAL A 122 27.99 3.73 7.66
C VAL A 122 28.23 5.19 7.23
N SER A 123 27.48 6.16 7.77
CA SER A 123 27.65 7.59 7.43
C SER A 123 28.90 8.23 8.05
N ASN A 124 29.29 7.83 9.27
CA ASN A 124 30.49 8.36 9.93
C ASN A 124 31.81 7.80 9.36
N ALA A 125 31.77 6.69 8.62
CA ALA A 125 32.95 6.15 7.94
C ALA A 125 33.35 6.95 6.70
N VAL A 126 32.50 7.85 6.20
CA VAL A 126 32.76 8.64 5.00
C VAL A 126 33.47 9.98 5.32
N ASN A 127 33.54 10.42 6.58
CA ASN A 127 34.01 11.79 6.87
C ASN A 127 35.13 11.98 7.90
N GLU A 128 35.80 10.93 8.39
CA GLU A 128 37.05 11.11 9.13
C GLU A 128 38.10 10.07 8.75
N GLN A 129 39.26 10.56 8.31
CA GLN A 129 40.49 9.78 8.21
C GLN A 129 40.96 9.43 9.63
N LEU A 130 40.61 8.24 10.11
CA LEU A 130 41.17 7.66 11.34
C LEU A 130 42.02 6.42 11.01
N PRO A 131 43.11 6.19 11.75
CA PRO A 131 44.15 5.23 11.40
C PRO A 131 43.67 3.77 11.54
N ASN A 132 44.17 2.93 10.63
CA ASN A 132 43.98 1.47 10.62
C ASN A 132 44.30 0.87 12.00
N THR A 133 43.29 0.44 12.77
CA THR A 133 43.30 -0.60 13.84
C THR A 133 42.02 -0.63 14.70
N VAL A 134 40.88 -0.13 14.24
CA VAL A 134 39.60 -0.34 14.94
C VAL A 134 38.86 -1.51 14.30
N SER A 135 38.88 -2.66 14.97
CA SER A 135 37.96 -3.77 14.67
C SER A 135 36.54 -3.26 14.87
N ILE A 136 35.77 -3.18 13.78
CA ILE A 136 34.35 -2.86 13.82
C ILE A 136 33.67 -3.95 14.66
N PRO A 137 33.01 -3.64 15.79
CA PRO A 137 32.35 -4.66 16.60
C PRO A 137 31.32 -5.41 15.74
N GLY A 138 31.23 -6.73 15.97
CA GLY A 138 30.28 -7.56 15.26
C GLY A 138 28.85 -7.07 15.51
N ALA A 139 27.97 -7.12 14.51
CA ALA A 139 26.58 -6.68 14.72
C ALA A 139 25.84 -7.53 15.77
N GLY A 140 26.25 -8.79 15.99
CA GLY A 140 25.84 -9.60 17.15
C GLY A 140 26.34 -9.09 18.51
N GLU A 141 27.48 -8.38 18.57
CA GLU A 141 27.96 -7.71 19.80
C GLU A 141 27.15 -6.44 20.05
N VAL A 142 26.86 -5.64 19.01
CA VAL A 142 26.03 -4.43 19.10
C VAL A 142 24.59 -4.75 19.50
N MET A 143 24.02 -5.86 19.02
CA MET A 143 22.69 -6.34 19.44
C MET A 143 22.63 -6.77 20.91
N THR A 144 23.71 -7.29 21.47
CA THR A 144 23.75 -7.79 22.85
C THR A 144 24.23 -6.74 23.86
N SER A 145 24.94 -5.70 23.41
CA SER A 145 25.53 -4.65 24.26
C SER A 145 24.79 -3.30 24.25
N GLY A 146 23.62 -3.19 23.60
CA GLY A 146 22.85 -1.95 23.52
C GLY A 146 22.38 -1.45 24.91
N PRO A 147 22.56 -0.17 25.27
CA PRO A 147 22.27 0.36 26.61
C PRO A 147 20.78 0.37 27.01
N THR A 148 19.88 0.05 26.07
CA THR A 148 18.41 0.17 26.20
C THR A 148 17.68 -1.15 26.44
N LEU A 149 18.37 -2.29 26.39
CA LEU A 149 17.75 -3.61 26.56
C LEU A 149 17.71 -4.03 28.04
N SER A 150 16.55 -4.50 28.51
CA SER A 150 16.42 -5.10 29.85
C SER A 150 17.30 -6.36 29.95
N ASP A 151 17.82 -6.64 31.15
CA ASP A 151 18.70 -7.80 31.36
C ASP A 151 17.99 -9.13 31.02
N GLY A 152 16.66 -9.19 31.19
CA GLY A 152 15.84 -10.32 30.75
C GLY A 152 15.81 -10.49 29.23
N MET A 153 15.68 -9.40 28.47
CA MET A 153 15.70 -9.45 27.00
C MET A 153 17.10 -9.83 26.47
N ARG A 154 18.17 -9.35 27.11
CA ARG A 154 19.55 -9.74 26.76
C ARG A 154 19.79 -11.23 26.95
N GLN A 155 19.36 -11.80 28.08
CA GLN A 155 19.51 -13.23 28.35
C GLN A 155 18.67 -14.08 27.39
N ALA A 156 17.43 -13.65 27.08
CA ALA A 156 16.58 -14.28 26.08
C ALA A 156 17.24 -14.26 24.70
N LEU A 157 17.78 -13.11 24.28
CA LEU A 157 18.48 -12.95 23.01
C LEU A 157 19.69 -13.88 22.92
N MET A 158 20.52 -13.96 23.97
CA MET A 158 21.67 -14.89 24.00
C MET A 158 21.22 -16.36 23.85
N ASN A 159 20.15 -16.76 24.52
CA ASN A 159 19.60 -18.11 24.42
C ASN A 159 19.08 -18.41 23.01
N VAL A 160 18.34 -17.47 22.42
CA VAL A 160 17.81 -17.57 21.07
C VAL A 160 18.92 -17.64 20.03
N MET A 161 19.94 -16.78 20.14
CA MET A 161 21.08 -16.79 19.21
C MET A 161 21.87 -18.10 19.29
N ALA A 162 21.94 -18.73 20.47
CA ALA A 162 22.59 -20.03 20.67
C ALA A 162 21.76 -21.23 20.18
N GLY A 163 20.56 -21.03 19.60
CA GLY A 163 19.72 -22.10 19.08
C GLY A 163 18.76 -22.74 20.08
N LYS A 164 18.67 -22.20 21.30
CA LYS A 164 17.69 -22.65 22.31
C LYS A 164 16.34 -21.96 22.08
N ASN A 165 15.74 -22.19 20.91
CA ASN A 165 14.43 -21.65 20.54
C ASN A 165 13.57 -22.73 19.84
N ASP A 166 12.25 -22.58 19.92
CA ASP A 166 11.30 -23.56 19.34
C ASP A 166 11.35 -23.57 17.80
N ALA A 167 11.85 -22.50 17.19
CA ALA A 167 12.11 -22.43 15.76
C ALA A 167 13.34 -23.27 15.31
N LYS A 168 14.22 -23.66 16.25
CA LYS A 168 15.53 -24.31 16.06
C LYS A 168 16.49 -23.53 15.16
N LEU A 169 16.45 -22.21 15.21
CA LEU A 169 17.33 -21.33 14.43
C LEU A 169 18.57 -20.93 15.22
N VAL A 170 19.74 -20.98 14.59
CA VAL A 170 21.02 -20.56 15.18
C VAL A 170 21.49 -19.28 14.49
N TYR A 171 21.97 -18.32 15.28
CA TYR A 171 22.51 -17.08 14.74
C TYR A 171 23.86 -17.32 14.06
N ASP A 172 23.89 -17.07 12.76
CA ASP A 172 25.08 -17.16 11.92
C ASP A 172 25.77 -15.80 11.76
N THR A 173 26.81 -15.58 12.58
CA THR A 173 27.66 -14.38 12.53
C THR A 173 28.48 -14.28 11.25
N GLN A 174 28.91 -15.42 10.68
CA GLN A 174 29.74 -15.46 9.48
C GLN A 174 28.94 -15.03 8.25
N TRP A 175 27.71 -15.52 8.12
CA TRP A 175 26.82 -15.11 7.03
C TRP A 175 26.49 -13.62 7.13
N GLU A 176 26.19 -13.10 8.33
CA GLU A 176 25.88 -11.68 8.50
C GLU A 176 27.06 -10.81 8.08
N GLU A 177 28.26 -11.13 8.57
CA GLU A 177 29.46 -10.36 8.24
C GLU A 177 29.82 -10.46 6.75
N SER A 178 29.73 -11.66 6.16
CA SER A 178 29.97 -11.88 4.73
C SER A 178 28.96 -11.12 3.86
N SER A 179 27.67 -11.14 4.24
CA SER A 179 26.60 -10.45 3.53
C SER A 179 26.76 -8.94 3.61
N ARG A 180 27.11 -8.41 4.79
CA ARG A 180 27.41 -6.98 5.00
C ARG A 180 28.58 -6.53 4.14
N ARG A 181 29.72 -7.26 4.16
CA ARG A 181 30.89 -6.94 3.34
C ARG A 181 30.56 -7.00 1.84
N SER A 182 29.86 -8.04 1.41
CA SER A 182 29.44 -8.20 0.02
C SER A 182 28.52 -7.07 -0.43
N GLY A 183 27.58 -6.65 0.43
CA GLY A 183 26.71 -5.49 0.18
C GLY A 183 27.47 -4.19 -0.04
N THR A 184 28.47 -3.89 0.79
CA THR A 184 29.33 -2.71 0.63
C THR A 184 30.14 -2.76 -0.66
N ILE A 185 30.76 -3.90 -0.97
CA ILE A 185 31.55 -4.07 -2.20
C ILE A 185 30.68 -3.85 -3.43
N LEU A 186 29.46 -4.42 -3.46
CA LEU A 186 28.54 -4.23 -4.59
C LEU A 186 28.08 -2.77 -4.71
N LEU A 187 27.85 -2.06 -3.59
CA LEU A 187 27.51 -0.64 -3.61
C LEU A 187 28.64 0.19 -4.23
N ASP A 188 29.89 -0.03 -3.79
CA ASP A 188 31.05 0.69 -4.31
C ASP A 188 31.29 0.43 -5.80
N GLN A 189 31.06 -0.82 -6.24
CA GLN A 189 31.12 -1.21 -7.65
C GLN A 189 30.08 -0.46 -8.48
N LEU A 190 28.80 -0.51 -8.10
CA LEU A 190 27.73 0.18 -8.83
C LEU A 190 27.89 1.71 -8.81
N ASP A 191 28.36 2.28 -7.70
CA ASP A 191 28.63 3.72 -7.63
C ASP A 191 29.78 4.13 -8.56
N THR A 192 30.80 3.29 -8.70
CA THR A 192 31.92 3.52 -9.64
C THR A 192 31.43 3.42 -11.09
N GLU A 193 30.62 2.41 -11.42
CA GLU A 193 30.01 2.29 -12.75
C GLU A 193 29.10 3.50 -13.06
N LEU A 194 28.29 3.94 -12.10
CA LEU A 194 27.42 5.10 -12.25
C LEU A 194 28.20 6.40 -12.48
N LYS A 195 29.35 6.58 -11.81
CA LYS A 195 30.27 7.70 -12.07
C LYS A 195 30.82 7.64 -13.49
N ASN A 196 31.19 6.45 -13.98
CA ASN A 196 31.64 6.26 -15.36
C ASN A 196 30.52 6.58 -16.38
N TYR A 197 29.30 6.13 -16.15
CA TYR A 197 28.15 6.46 -17.02
C TYR A 197 27.86 7.97 -17.05
N LYS A 198 28.02 8.65 -15.90
CA LYS A 198 27.89 10.11 -15.81
C LYS A 198 29.00 10.83 -16.58
N ALA A 199 30.24 10.37 -16.49
CA ALA A 199 31.35 10.92 -17.26
C ALA A 199 31.12 10.78 -18.78
N ASN A 200 30.55 9.64 -19.20
CA ASN A 200 30.22 9.38 -20.60
C ASN A 200 28.96 10.11 -21.10
N SER A 201 28.19 10.75 -20.21
CA SER A 201 26.99 11.54 -20.54
C SER A 201 25.90 10.77 -21.30
N ILE A 202 25.78 9.46 -21.11
CA ILE A 202 24.75 8.63 -21.75
C ILE A 202 23.53 8.50 -20.83
N LYS A 203 22.43 9.20 -21.15
CA LYS A 203 21.21 9.24 -20.32
C LYS A 203 20.65 7.86 -19.96
N GLU A 204 20.51 6.96 -20.94
CA GLU A 204 19.95 5.62 -20.69
C GLU A 204 20.85 4.77 -19.78
N SER A 205 22.17 4.88 -19.92
CA SER A 205 23.11 4.16 -19.04
C SER A 205 23.10 4.72 -17.62
N ILE A 206 23.00 6.04 -17.46
CA ILE A 206 22.85 6.66 -16.13
C ILE A 206 21.53 6.20 -15.49
N ARG A 207 20.43 6.19 -16.25
CA ARG A 207 19.11 5.76 -15.79
C ARG A 207 19.12 4.29 -15.34
N ARG A 208 19.64 3.37 -16.16
CA ARG A 208 19.78 1.96 -15.79
C ARG A 208 20.67 1.78 -14.57
N GLY A 209 21.82 2.45 -14.53
CA GLY A 209 22.71 2.41 -13.36
C GLY A 209 22.06 2.93 -12.08
N THR A 210 21.20 3.95 -12.15
CA THR A 210 20.42 4.41 -10.98
C THR A 210 19.33 3.43 -10.55
N ASP A 211 18.71 2.73 -11.50
CA ASP A 211 17.71 1.70 -11.20
C ASP A 211 18.39 0.47 -10.57
N ASP A 212 19.52 0.00 -11.11
CA ASP A 212 20.31 -1.12 -10.58
C ASP A 212 20.79 -0.84 -9.14
N LEU A 213 21.21 0.40 -8.88
CA LEU A 213 21.56 0.86 -7.53
C LEU A 213 20.34 0.85 -6.60
N GLY A 214 19.16 1.26 -7.10
CA GLY A 214 17.90 1.20 -6.37
C GLY A 214 17.49 -0.24 -6.01
N ASP A 215 17.66 -1.18 -6.93
CA ASP A 215 17.40 -2.60 -6.72
C ASP A 215 18.37 -3.22 -5.70
N LEU A 216 19.65 -2.82 -5.72
CA LEU A 216 20.60 -3.24 -4.69
C LEU A 216 20.20 -2.71 -3.31
N TYR A 217 19.80 -1.44 -3.19
CA TYR A 217 19.31 -0.90 -1.92
C TYR A 217 18.06 -1.63 -1.41
N LEU A 218 17.19 -2.07 -2.31
CA LEU A 218 16.03 -2.90 -1.96
C LEU A 218 16.46 -4.28 -1.43
N LYS A 219 17.48 -4.92 -2.02
CA LYS A 219 18.06 -6.17 -1.51
C LYS A 219 18.74 -6.04 -0.16
N LEU A 220 19.29 -4.85 0.14
CA LEU A 220 19.90 -4.49 1.42
C LEU A 220 18.87 -4.09 2.49
N GLY A 221 17.59 -3.96 2.13
CA GLY A 221 16.54 -3.51 3.05
C GLY A 221 16.48 -1.99 3.29
N GLN A 222 17.31 -1.20 2.59
CA GLN A 222 17.38 0.25 2.75
C GLN A 222 16.36 1.00 1.88
N LEU A 223 15.09 0.96 2.29
CA LEU A 223 13.97 1.51 1.51
C LEU A 223 14.11 3.02 1.23
N ALA A 224 14.59 3.81 2.18
CA ALA A 224 14.72 5.26 2.02
C ALA A 224 15.75 5.65 0.95
N ASN A 225 16.88 4.94 0.89
CA ASN A 225 17.92 5.16 -0.10
C ASN A 225 17.49 4.66 -1.48
N ALA A 226 16.83 3.49 -1.54
CA ALA A 226 16.24 2.98 -2.77
C ALA A 226 15.29 4.02 -3.41
N ARG A 227 14.36 4.58 -2.61
CA ARG A 227 13.41 5.61 -3.10
C ARG A 227 14.13 6.83 -3.69
N LYS A 228 15.19 7.32 -3.03
CA LYS A 228 16.00 8.45 -3.52
C LYS A 228 16.66 8.13 -4.86
N CYS A 229 17.20 6.93 -5.04
CA CYS A 229 17.80 6.49 -6.30
C CYS A 229 16.79 6.47 -7.45
N TYR A 230 15.60 5.91 -7.23
CA TYR A 230 14.54 5.90 -8.24
C TYR A 230 14.02 7.29 -8.57
N MET A 231 13.87 8.18 -7.57
CA MET A 231 13.50 9.57 -7.82
C MET A 231 14.55 10.33 -8.64
N ARG A 232 15.84 9.99 -8.47
CA ARG A 232 16.95 10.60 -9.22
C ARG A 232 16.97 10.14 -10.70
N SER A 233 16.45 8.94 -10.98
CA SER A 233 16.32 8.39 -12.34
C SER A 233 15.45 9.29 -13.24
N ARG A 234 14.52 10.08 -12.66
CA ARG A 234 13.60 10.99 -13.35
C ARG A 234 14.26 11.92 -14.35
N ASP A 235 15.37 12.56 -13.97
CA ASP A 235 16.00 13.61 -14.76
C ASP A 235 16.68 13.04 -16.04
N TYR A 236 16.81 11.71 -16.10
CA TYR A 236 17.39 10.96 -17.22
C TYR A 236 16.35 10.23 -18.07
N CYS A 237 15.06 10.32 -17.72
CA CYS A 237 13.97 9.80 -18.53
C CYS A 237 13.80 10.64 -19.81
N THR A 238 13.56 9.96 -20.93
CA THR A 238 13.36 10.59 -22.26
C THR A 238 12.02 10.22 -22.88
N CYS A 239 11.45 9.09 -22.47
CA CYS A 239 10.12 8.66 -22.90
C CYS A 239 9.18 8.50 -21.72
N GLN A 240 7.90 8.69 -21.98
CA GLN A 240 6.81 8.53 -21.02
C GLN A 240 6.79 7.14 -20.38
N GLN A 241 7.15 6.09 -21.12
CA GLN A 241 7.26 4.73 -20.57
C GLN A 241 8.30 4.63 -19.45
N GLN A 242 9.45 5.30 -19.61
CA GLN A 242 10.49 5.34 -18.58
C GLN A 242 10.00 6.08 -17.33
N GLU A 243 9.24 7.17 -17.51
CA GLU A 243 8.65 7.91 -16.38
C GLU A 243 7.59 7.10 -15.63
N ILE A 244 6.75 6.35 -16.34
CA ILE A 244 5.76 5.44 -15.75
C ILE A 244 6.46 4.33 -14.97
N ASN A 245 7.47 3.67 -15.56
CA ASN A 245 8.25 2.63 -14.89
C ASN A 245 8.94 3.16 -13.61
N MET A 246 9.51 4.37 -13.67
CA MET A 246 10.07 5.03 -12.50
C MET A 246 9.00 5.29 -11.43
N CYS A 247 7.82 5.80 -11.81
CA CYS A 247 6.71 6.00 -10.87
C CYS A 247 6.28 4.69 -10.20
N LEU A 248 6.20 3.58 -10.95
CA LEU A 248 5.88 2.26 -10.43
C LEU A 248 6.91 1.77 -9.40
N ASN A 249 8.21 1.97 -9.65
CA ASN A 249 9.27 1.62 -8.70
C ASN A 249 9.20 2.46 -7.41
N VAL A 250 8.92 3.76 -7.53
CA VAL A 250 8.74 4.64 -6.36
C VAL A 250 7.49 4.25 -5.57
N ILE A 251 6.38 3.96 -6.25
CA ILE A 251 5.14 3.46 -5.64
C ILE A 251 5.40 2.18 -4.86
N LYS A 252 6.09 1.20 -5.46
CA LYS A 252 6.45 -0.07 -4.80
C LYS A 252 7.17 0.15 -3.47
N ILE A 253 8.14 1.06 -3.44
CA ILE A 253 8.90 1.36 -2.21
C ILE A 253 8.07 2.15 -1.21
N ALA A 254 7.26 3.11 -1.68
CA ALA A 254 6.37 3.87 -0.83
C ALA A 254 5.31 2.99 -0.16
N ILE A 255 4.83 1.94 -0.84
CA ILE A 255 3.96 0.90 -0.25
C ILE A 255 4.70 0.16 0.87
N PHE A 256 5.96 -0.26 0.66
CA PHE A 256 6.76 -0.92 1.70
C PHE A 256 7.02 -0.03 2.93
N GLN A 257 7.08 1.29 2.73
CA GLN A 257 7.22 2.27 3.81
C GLN A 257 5.88 2.66 4.45
N ARG A 258 4.74 2.17 3.94
CA ARG A 258 3.38 2.59 4.31
C ARG A 258 3.16 4.11 4.16
N ALA A 259 3.86 4.75 3.22
CA ALA A 259 3.77 6.18 2.95
C ALA A 259 2.68 6.50 1.91
N TRP A 260 1.41 6.32 2.28
CA TRP A 260 0.26 6.38 1.36
C TRP A 260 0.06 7.72 0.65
N SER A 261 0.40 8.84 1.29
CA SER A 261 0.35 10.17 0.66
C SER A 261 1.28 10.28 -0.54
N GLN A 262 2.47 9.69 -0.45
CA GLN A 262 3.43 9.64 -1.56
C GLN A 262 2.96 8.68 -2.65
N VAL A 263 2.35 7.55 -2.28
CA VAL A 263 1.76 6.63 -3.25
C VAL A 263 0.69 7.35 -4.07
N SER A 264 -0.26 8.02 -3.42
CA SER A 264 -1.32 8.80 -4.08
C SER A 264 -0.76 9.83 -5.07
N ALA A 265 0.20 10.65 -4.64
CA ALA A 265 0.80 11.67 -5.48
C ALA A 265 1.50 11.10 -6.74
N HIS A 266 2.16 9.95 -6.61
CA HIS A 266 2.83 9.29 -7.73
C HIS A 266 1.87 8.53 -8.64
N VAL A 267 0.77 7.99 -8.09
CA VAL A 267 -0.32 7.37 -8.85
C VAL A 267 -1.02 8.41 -9.73
N THR A 268 -1.42 9.55 -9.16
CA THR A 268 -2.05 10.65 -9.92
C THR A 268 -1.13 11.17 -11.03
N ARG A 269 0.17 11.30 -10.74
CA ARG A 269 1.16 11.67 -11.76
C ARG A 269 1.23 10.64 -12.89
N ALA A 270 1.28 9.35 -12.55
CA ALA A 270 1.38 8.29 -13.55
C ALA A 270 0.10 8.17 -14.40
N TYR A 271 -1.09 8.40 -13.83
CA TYR A 271 -2.34 8.50 -14.59
C TYR A 271 -2.34 9.70 -15.54
N GLY A 272 -1.95 10.89 -15.07
CA GLY A 272 -1.85 12.07 -15.93
C GLY A 272 -0.84 11.91 -17.06
N LEU A 273 0.19 11.06 -16.87
CA LEU A 273 1.02 10.60 -17.97
C LEU A 273 0.21 9.65 -18.87
N SER A 274 -0.32 8.55 -18.38
CA SER A 274 -1.02 7.54 -19.20
C SER A 274 -2.15 8.10 -20.09
N GLU A 275 -2.95 9.04 -19.59
CA GLU A 275 -4.12 9.61 -20.29
C GLU A 275 -3.77 10.46 -21.53
N LEU A 276 -2.56 11.01 -21.61
CA LEU A 276 -2.11 11.80 -22.77
C LEU A 276 -1.97 11.00 -24.06
N ARG A 277 -2.28 9.70 -24.05
CA ARG A 277 -2.19 8.79 -25.19
C ARG A 277 -3.54 8.33 -25.75
N ASP A 278 -4.64 8.54 -25.03
CA ASP A 278 -5.99 8.10 -25.45
C ASP A 278 -6.68 9.06 -26.43
N VAL A 279 -5.97 10.06 -26.98
CA VAL A 279 -6.44 10.81 -28.15
C VAL A 279 -6.07 10.02 -29.41
N PRO A 280 -7.03 9.40 -30.12
CA PRO A 280 -6.72 8.71 -31.37
C PRO A 280 -6.31 9.76 -32.40
N LEU A 281 -5.07 9.69 -32.88
CA LEU A 281 -4.62 10.40 -34.07
C LEU A 281 -5.33 9.82 -35.31
N CYS A 282 -6.57 10.26 -35.56
CA CYS A 282 -7.15 10.29 -36.89
C CYS A 282 -8.44 11.14 -36.91
N THR A 283 -8.41 12.28 -37.60
CA THR A 283 -9.44 12.69 -38.58
C THR A 283 -8.95 13.92 -39.33
N THR A 284 -8.64 13.71 -40.59
CA THR A 284 -8.48 14.73 -41.62
C THR A 284 -9.85 15.33 -41.99
N SER A 285 -10.05 16.64 -41.84
CA SER A 285 -10.60 17.53 -42.88
C SER A 285 -10.79 18.99 -42.41
N PRO A 286 -10.86 19.96 -43.34
CA PRO A 286 -10.50 21.35 -43.09
C PRO A 286 -11.71 22.27 -42.87
N GLY A 287 -11.52 23.36 -42.11
CA GLY A 287 -12.39 24.53 -42.21
C GLY A 287 -12.56 25.34 -40.92
N SER A 288 -12.48 26.66 -41.09
CA SER A 288 -12.95 27.73 -40.20
C SER A 288 -12.00 28.27 -39.14
N THR A 289 -11.22 29.27 -39.57
CA THR A 289 -11.04 30.58 -38.92
C THR A 289 -11.81 30.83 -37.63
N TYR A 290 -11.11 31.17 -36.54
CA TYR A 290 -11.27 32.45 -35.83
C TYR A 290 -10.00 32.76 -35.01
N SER A 291 -9.55 33.99 -35.16
CA SER A 291 -8.42 34.65 -34.52
C SER A 291 -8.63 34.90 -33.03
N GLN A 292 -7.57 34.81 -32.22
CA GLN A 292 -7.18 35.93 -31.35
C GLN A 292 -5.73 35.81 -30.85
N GLN A 293 -5.07 36.96 -30.89
CA GLN A 293 -3.64 37.19 -30.68
C GLN A 293 -3.26 37.10 -29.20
N ARG A 294 -2.03 36.65 -28.92
CA ARG A 294 -1.11 37.50 -28.14
C ARG A 294 0.36 37.18 -28.43
N THR A 295 1.05 38.28 -28.68
CA THR A 295 2.42 38.52 -29.13
C THR A 295 3.49 38.18 -28.09
N ARG A 296 4.68 37.75 -28.56
CA ARG A 296 5.98 38.28 -28.11
C ARG A 296 7.05 38.16 -29.21
N PRO A 297 8.04 39.08 -29.26
CA PRO A 297 8.77 39.44 -30.47
C PRO A 297 9.98 38.57 -30.73
N GLY A 298 10.34 38.50 -32.02
CA GLY A 298 11.50 37.77 -32.50
C GLY A 298 12.82 38.53 -32.41
N PHE A 299 13.88 37.78 -32.64
CA PHE A 299 15.07 38.23 -33.36
C PHE A 299 15.40 37.15 -34.38
N GLY A 300 15.48 37.55 -35.65
CA GLY A 300 15.88 36.70 -36.76
C GLY A 300 17.28 37.02 -37.24
N SER A 301 17.93 36.03 -37.84
CA SER A 301 18.49 36.19 -39.18
C SER A 301 18.72 34.84 -39.87
N ARG A 302 18.25 34.81 -41.12
CA ARG A 302 18.49 33.86 -42.22
C ARG A 302 20.01 33.86 -42.55
N ALA A 303 20.63 32.97 -43.31
CA ALA A 303 20.31 32.01 -44.38
C ALA A 303 21.46 30.95 -44.35
N ALA A 304 21.56 29.86 -45.12
CA ALA A 304 21.16 29.58 -46.49
C ALA A 304 21.21 28.06 -46.72
N ALA A 305 20.45 27.61 -47.72
CA ALA A 305 20.51 26.27 -48.27
C ALA A 305 21.76 26.08 -49.15
N MET A 306 22.35 24.89 -49.09
CA MET A 306 22.97 24.27 -50.27
C MET A 306 23.09 22.75 -50.03
N GLY A 307 22.57 21.97 -50.97
CA GLY A 307 22.63 20.52 -50.94
C GLY A 307 23.99 19.98 -51.40
N THR A 308 24.21 18.69 -51.14
CA THR A 308 24.88 17.78 -52.07
C THR A 308 24.71 16.35 -51.56
N ALA A 309 24.09 15.52 -52.40
CA ALA A 309 24.12 14.08 -52.28
C ALA A 309 25.49 13.55 -52.72
N ARG A 310 26.00 12.51 -52.07
CA ARG A 310 27.01 11.64 -52.66
C ARG A 310 26.83 10.18 -52.23
N THR A 311 26.37 9.42 -53.20
CA THR A 311 26.43 7.96 -53.32
C THR A 311 27.89 7.54 -53.53
N VAL A 312 28.38 6.51 -52.82
CA VAL A 312 29.43 5.61 -53.34
C VAL A 312 29.18 4.19 -52.83
N THR A 313 29.27 3.28 -53.79
CA THR A 313 28.98 1.85 -53.80
C THR A 313 30.22 1.01 -53.48
N SER A 314 29.96 -0.20 -52.95
CA SER A 314 30.68 -1.47 -53.19
C SER A 314 32.03 -1.76 -52.54
N GLY A 315 32.17 -3.00 -52.04
CA GLY A 315 33.43 -3.59 -51.60
C GLY A 315 33.28 -4.90 -50.83
N ARG A 316 32.78 -5.95 -51.49
CA ARG A 316 32.69 -7.34 -50.99
C ARG A 316 33.98 -8.07 -51.37
N THR A 317 34.70 -8.67 -50.41
CA THR A 317 35.74 -9.66 -50.68
C THR A 317 35.65 -10.83 -49.69
N THR A 318 35.89 -12.01 -50.23
CA THR A 318 35.76 -13.36 -49.68
C THR A 318 37.15 -13.99 -49.51
N SER A 319 37.36 -14.79 -48.46
CA SER A 319 38.25 -15.99 -48.43
C SER A 319 38.23 -16.55 -47.00
N GLU A 320 37.64 -17.73 -46.80
CA GLU A 320 38.24 -19.08 -46.81
C GLU A 320 38.77 -19.52 -45.44
N GLY A 321 38.28 -20.68 -44.99
CA GLY A 321 38.64 -21.32 -43.75
C GLY A 321 39.74 -22.36 -43.92
N VAL A 322 40.39 -22.70 -42.81
CA VAL A 322 41.25 -23.88 -42.68
C VAL A 322 41.01 -24.51 -41.30
N THR A 323 40.88 -25.82 -41.32
CA THR A 323 40.60 -26.77 -40.24
C THR A 323 41.87 -27.30 -39.55
N GLY A 324 41.79 -27.75 -38.28
CA GLY A 324 42.71 -28.76 -37.73
C GLY A 324 42.78 -28.93 -36.18
N ALA A 325 42.35 -30.11 -35.70
CA ALA A 325 42.71 -30.96 -34.52
C ALA A 325 43.34 -30.35 -33.22
N GLY A 326 42.94 -30.66 -31.97
CA GLY A 326 42.98 -31.96 -31.23
C GLY A 326 44.40 -32.27 -30.70
N LEU A 327 44.78 -32.52 -29.44
CA LEU A 327 44.17 -33.06 -28.18
C LEU A 327 45.20 -32.87 -26.98
N PRO A 328 45.09 -33.51 -25.78
CA PRO A 328 44.83 -32.93 -24.44
C PRO A 328 46.06 -32.79 -23.48
N THR A 329 45.89 -32.22 -22.27
CA THR A 329 46.28 -32.81 -20.95
C THR A 329 46.07 -31.89 -19.72
N SER A 330 45.67 -32.53 -18.61
CA SER A 330 45.84 -32.22 -17.16
C SER A 330 45.05 -31.11 -16.45
N SER A 331 44.21 -31.55 -15.51
CA SER A 331 43.69 -30.88 -14.31
C SER A 331 44.78 -30.60 -13.26
N PRO A 332 44.62 -29.57 -12.39
CA PRO A 332 44.11 -29.85 -11.04
C PRO A 332 43.19 -28.77 -10.41
N ASP A 333 42.24 -29.24 -9.62
CA ASP A 333 41.58 -28.73 -8.40
C ASP A 333 41.00 -27.31 -8.21
N PRO A 334 39.94 -27.19 -7.38
CA PRO A 334 38.97 -26.09 -7.41
C PRO A 334 39.18 -25.14 -6.24
N LEU A 335 39.24 -23.83 -6.52
CA LEU A 335 38.89 -22.70 -5.64
C LEU A 335 39.43 -21.40 -6.27
N SER A 336 38.78 -20.88 -7.31
CA SER A 336 38.78 -19.44 -7.61
C SER A 336 37.83 -19.10 -8.74
N SER A 337 37.24 -17.91 -8.67
CA SER A 337 36.48 -17.22 -9.74
C SER A 337 35.10 -17.78 -10.12
N ARG A 338 34.14 -17.69 -9.20
CA ARG A 338 32.74 -17.51 -9.62
C ARG A 338 32.58 -16.03 -10.00
N ALA A 339 33.11 -15.66 -11.16
CA ALA A 339 32.70 -14.44 -11.84
C ALA A 339 31.18 -14.49 -11.98
N PHE A 340 30.50 -13.44 -11.54
CA PHE A 340 29.07 -13.27 -11.74
C PHE A 340 28.78 -13.43 -13.23
N ALA A 341 28.24 -14.59 -13.60
CA ALA A 341 27.69 -14.83 -14.91
C ALA A 341 26.55 -13.82 -15.10
N ARG A 342 26.77 -12.83 -15.97
CA ARG A 342 25.69 -12.03 -16.56
C ARG A 342 24.70 -13.02 -17.15
N GLN A 343 23.54 -13.18 -16.52
CA GLN A 343 22.38 -13.73 -17.20
C GLN A 343 21.97 -12.73 -18.28
N HIS A 344 22.52 -12.92 -19.47
CA HIS A 344 21.86 -12.48 -20.69
C HIS A 344 20.60 -13.33 -20.83
N SER A 345 19.45 -12.76 -20.50
CA SER A 345 18.18 -13.21 -21.04
C SER A 345 18.07 -12.71 -22.48
N ASP A 346 18.12 -13.67 -23.39
CA ASP A 346 17.50 -13.73 -24.71
C ASP A 346 17.64 -12.54 -25.68
N GLY A 347 18.44 -12.80 -26.72
CA GLY A 347 18.20 -12.24 -28.04
C GLY A 347 16.96 -12.88 -28.68
N ALA A 348 15.80 -12.24 -28.51
CA ALA A 348 14.62 -12.43 -29.36
C ALA A 348 13.74 -11.17 -29.33
N GLY A 349 13.63 -10.45 -30.46
CA GLY A 349 12.55 -9.49 -30.76
C GLY A 349 12.33 -8.32 -29.79
N THR A 350 13.18 -7.29 -29.83
CA THR A 350 13.11 -6.07 -28.98
C THR A 350 11.96 -5.09 -29.27
N SER A 351 10.88 -5.51 -29.93
CA SER A 351 9.67 -4.69 -30.11
C SER A 351 8.41 -5.22 -29.42
N GLY A 352 8.44 -6.44 -28.86
CA GLY A 352 7.30 -7.09 -28.19
C GLY A 352 7.18 -6.76 -26.70
N GLY A 353 8.20 -7.10 -25.90
CA GLY A 353 8.13 -7.01 -24.42
C GLY A 353 7.97 -5.59 -23.84
N SER A 354 8.30 -4.55 -24.61
CA SER A 354 8.08 -3.15 -24.21
C SER A 354 6.62 -2.72 -24.37
N ARG A 355 5.84 -3.34 -25.26
CA ARG A 355 4.40 -3.08 -25.39
C ARG A 355 3.62 -3.73 -24.25
N ASP A 356 4.02 -4.93 -23.86
CA ASP A 356 3.38 -5.66 -22.76
C ASP A 356 3.67 -5.02 -21.38
N ALA A 357 4.85 -4.41 -21.19
CA ALA A 357 5.14 -3.63 -19.98
C ALA A 357 4.23 -2.38 -19.84
N MET A 358 3.92 -1.73 -20.96
CA MET A 358 3.04 -0.56 -21.00
C MET A 358 1.57 -0.95 -20.81
N ALA A 359 1.13 -2.09 -21.33
CA ALA A 359 -0.22 -2.62 -21.11
C ALA A 359 -0.47 -3.01 -19.63
N ARG A 360 0.58 -3.41 -18.90
CA ARG A 360 0.51 -3.78 -17.47
C ARG A 360 0.53 -2.60 -16.50
N ALA A 361 1.10 -1.47 -16.91
CA ALA A 361 1.17 -0.27 -16.07
C ALA A 361 -0.19 0.20 -15.54
N PRO A 362 -1.27 0.34 -16.34
CA PRO A 362 -2.57 0.80 -15.82
C PRO A 362 -3.14 -0.15 -14.75
N THR A 363 -2.97 -1.46 -14.92
CA THR A 363 -3.39 -2.47 -13.95
C THR A 363 -2.66 -2.30 -12.61
N GLN A 364 -1.35 -2.08 -12.64
CA GLN A 364 -0.55 -1.86 -11.43
C GLN A 364 -0.88 -0.53 -10.75
N LEU A 365 -1.16 0.51 -11.53
CA LEU A 365 -1.61 1.80 -11.01
C LEU A 365 -2.99 1.69 -10.36
N ALA A 366 -3.92 0.93 -10.95
CA ALA A 366 -5.25 0.68 -10.38
C ALA A 366 -5.17 -0.07 -9.04
N ILE A 367 -4.29 -1.07 -8.93
CA ILE A 367 -4.03 -1.77 -7.66
C ILE A 367 -3.44 -0.79 -6.63
N ALA A 368 -2.45 0.01 -7.00
CA ALA A 368 -1.84 0.98 -6.09
C ALA A 368 -2.84 2.05 -5.63
N ALA A 369 -3.70 2.55 -6.53
CA ALA A 369 -4.78 3.48 -6.23
C ALA A 369 -5.78 2.86 -5.25
N GLY A 370 -6.23 1.63 -5.52
CA GLY A 370 -7.15 0.92 -4.64
C GLY A 370 -6.57 0.67 -3.23
N LEU A 371 -5.28 0.37 -3.12
CA LEU A 371 -4.60 0.23 -1.82
C LEU A 371 -4.52 1.56 -1.05
N VAL A 372 -4.31 2.69 -1.74
CA VAL A 372 -4.34 4.02 -1.11
C VAL A 372 -5.72 4.32 -0.54
N GLU A 373 -6.78 4.08 -1.32
CA GLU A 373 -8.16 4.30 -0.89
C GLU A 373 -8.56 3.36 0.26
N LEU A 374 -8.08 2.11 0.23
CA LEU A 374 -8.28 1.15 1.31
C LEU A 374 -7.61 1.64 2.61
N ALA A 375 -6.37 2.12 2.54
CA ALA A 375 -5.68 2.71 3.68
C ALA A 375 -6.38 3.98 4.22
N ALA A 376 -6.99 4.77 3.33
CA ALA A 376 -7.80 5.94 3.68
C ALA A 376 -9.21 5.57 4.22
N ARG A 377 -9.55 4.28 4.32
CA ARG A 377 -10.88 3.75 4.69
C ARG A 377 -12.00 4.17 3.73
N ASN A 378 -11.66 4.62 2.54
CA ASN A 378 -12.63 4.88 1.47
C ASN A 378 -12.86 3.60 0.66
N PHE A 379 -13.67 2.70 1.22
CA PHE A 379 -13.93 1.40 0.60
C PHE A 379 -14.60 1.49 -0.78
N ARG A 380 -15.37 2.56 -1.04
CA ARG A 380 -16.07 2.73 -2.31
C ARG A 380 -15.10 3.15 -3.42
N GLY A 381 -14.22 4.10 -3.13
CA GLY A 381 -13.13 4.48 -4.04
C GLY A 381 -12.19 3.30 -4.33
N ALA A 382 -11.89 2.50 -3.31
CA ALA A 382 -11.08 1.29 -3.44
C ALA A 382 -11.74 0.27 -4.38
N ALA A 383 -13.02 -0.05 -4.16
CA ALA A 383 -13.77 -0.97 -5.02
C ALA A 383 -13.76 -0.52 -6.48
N MET A 384 -14.06 0.75 -6.76
CA MET A 384 -14.07 1.29 -8.12
C MET A 384 -12.70 1.21 -8.81
N SER A 385 -11.61 1.42 -8.05
CA SER A 385 -10.25 1.31 -8.56
C SER A 385 -9.88 -0.15 -8.85
N PHE A 386 -10.23 -1.08 -7.96
CA PHE A 386 -9.95 -2.50 -8.17
C PHE A 386 -10.74 -3.13 -9.32
N LEU A 387 -11.93 -2.61 -9.65
CA LEU A 387 -12.71 -3.10 -10.80
C LEU A 387 -12.09 -2.76 -12.16
N GLN A 388 -11.18 -1.80 -12.22
CA GLN A 388 -10.43 -1.44 -13.45
C GLN A 388 -9.27 -2.41 -13.72
N VAL A 389 -9.02 -3.37 -12.84
CA VAL A 389 -7.90 -4.31 -12.95
C VAL A 389 -8.22 -5.40 -13.97
N ASN A 390 -7.31 -5.58 -14.94
CA ASN A 390 -7.34 -6.70 -15.88
C ASN A 390 -6.56 -7.89 -15.30
N PRO A 391 -7.18 -9.07 -15.16
CA PRO A 391 -6.57 -10.24 -14.52
C PRO A 391 -5.39 -10.83 -15.31
N ASP A 392 -5.38 -10.72 -16.64
CA ASP A 392 -4.31 -11.23 -17.51
C ASP A 392 -2.93 -10.61 -17.24
N HIS A 393 -2.88 -9.49 -16.52
CA HIS A 393 -1.67 -8.73 -16.22
C HIS A 393 -1.11 -9.02 -14.81
N CYS A 394 -1.81 -9.82 -14.00
CA CYS A 394 -1.46 -10.14 -12.62
C CYS A 394 -0.39 -11.24 -12.46
N GLU A 395 -0.12 -12.04 -13.50
CA GLU A 395 0.84 -13.18 -13.40
C GLU A 395 2.32 -12.78 -13.53
N SER A 396 2.64 -11.54 -13.87
CA SER A 396 4.03 -11.13 -14.14
C SER A 396 4.81 -10.68 -12.88
N PRO A 397 6.14 -10.85 -12.81
CA PRO A 397 6.96 -10.70 -11.58
C PRO A 397 6.95 -9.30 -10.93
N THR A 398 6.39 -8.29 -11.60
CA THR A 398 6.17 -6.94 -11.06
C THR A 398 4.86 -6.79 -10.30
N SER A 399 3.93 -7.75 -10.41
CA SER A 399 2.70 -7.86 -9.62
C SER A 399 2.96 -8.36 -8.17
N SER A 400 4.21 -8.45 -7.73
CA SER A 400 4.58 -9.20 -6.51
C SER A 400 3.99 -8.65 -5.20
N ILE A 401 3.35 -7.47 -5.19
CA ILE A 401 2.77 -6.85 -3.99
C ILE A 401 1.43 -7.51 -3.60
N VAL A 402 0.57 -7.79 -4.58
CA VAL A 402 -0.80 -8.29 -4.39
C VAL A 402 -1.05 -9.44 -5.38
N THR A 403 -1.51 -10.58 -4.87
CA THR A 403 -1.86 -11.74 -5.70
C THR A 403 -3.27 -11.61 -6.27
N GLN A 404 -3.58 -12.46 -7.26
CA GLN A 404 -4.93 -12.56 -7.82
C GLN A 404 -5.96 -12.91 -6.75
N SER A 405 -5.63 -13.84 -5.85
CA SER A 405 -6.48 -14.24 -4.72
C SER A 405 -6.71 -13.08 -3.75
N ASP A 406 -5.67 -12.32 -3.36
CA ASP A 406 -5.80 -11.16 -2.48
C ASP A 406 -6.77 -10.12 -3.08
N LEU A 407 -6.62 -9.85 -4.38
CA LEU A 407 -7.48 -8.91 -5.08
C LEU A 407 -8.95 -9.38 -5.09
N ALA A 408 -9.20 -10.68 -5.21
CA ALA A 408 -10.56 -11.23 -5.14
C ALA A 408 -11.19 -10.95 -3.76
N TYR A 409 -10.43 -11.10 -2.68
CA TYR A 409 -10.90 -10.75 -1.33
C TYR A 409 -11.13 -9.24 -1.17
N PHE A 410 -10.22 -8.39 -1.66
CA PHE A 410 -10.38 -6.93 -1.59
C PHE A 410 -11.62 -6.47 -2.35
N ILE A 411 -11.83 -6.94 -3.58
CA ILE A 411 -13.02 -6.62 -4.37
C ILE A 411 -14.28 -7.11 -3.66
N THR A 412 -14.29 -8.35 -3.19
CA THR A 412 -15.47 -8.94 -2.54
C THR A 412 -15.88 -8.15 -1.31
N LEU A 413 -14.95 -7.83 -0.41
CA LEU A 413 -15.28 -7.14 0.84
C LEU A 413 -15.63 -5.67 0.61
N CYS A 414 -14.88 -4.96 -0.23
CA CYS A 414 -15.16 -3.55 -0.52
C CYS A 414 -16.48 -3.36 -1.27
N THR A 415 -16.80 -4.24 -2.22
CA THR A 415 -18.09 -4.19 -2.94
C THR A 415 -19.26 -4.58 -2.03
N LEU A 416 -19.12 -5.59 -1.18
CA LEU A 416 -20.15 -5.97 -0.20
C LEU A 416 -20.39 -4.91 0.88
N ALA A 417 -19.39 -4.08 1.19
CA ALA A 417 -19.57 -2.97 2.13
C ALA A 417 -20.25 -1.75 1.47
N THR A 418 -20.08 -1.53 0.16
CA THR A 418 -20.42 -0.23 -0.46
C THR A 418 -21.41 -0.23 -1.61
N PHE A 419 -21.47 -1.28 -2.45
CA PHE A 419 -22.25 -1.29 -3.70
C PHE A 419 -23.70 -1.72 -3.52
N ASP A 420 -24.65 -0.95 -4.03
CA ASP A 420 -26.06 -1.34 -3.98
C ASP A 420 -26.32 -2.63 -4.74
N ARG A 421 -27.48 -3.26 -4.49
CA ARG A 421 -27.86 -4.53 -5.15
C ARG A 421 -27.80 -4.45 -6.68
N THR A 422 -28.14 -3.30 -7.27
CA THR A 422 -28.09 -3.06 -8.73
C THR A 422 -26.65 -2.84 -9.23
N GLU A 423 -25.85 -2.10 -8.48
CA GLU A 423 -24.44 -1.85 -8.78
C GLU A 423 -23.63 -3.15 -8.72
N LEU A 424 -23.89 -4.01 -7.73
CA LEU A 424 -23.23 -5.31 -7.57
C LEU A 424 -23.46 -6.22 -8.79
N VAL A 425 -24.68 -6.28 -9.31
CA VAL A 425 -24.97 -7.08 -10.51
C VAL A 425 -24.31 -6.47 -11.76
N SER A 426 -24.49 -5.17 -11.96
CA SER A 426 -24.02 -4.49 -13.19
C SER A 426 -22.51 -4.39 -13.29
N GLN A 427 -21.81 -4.10 -12.19
CA GLN A 427 -20.37 -3.82 -12.18
C GLN A 427 -19.50 -5.03 -11.79
N VAL A 428 -20.01 -5.95 -10.96
CA VAL A 428 -19.21 -7.09 -10.44
C VAL A 428 -19.59 -8.39 -11.13
N LEU A 429 -20.86 -8.81 -11.03
CA LEU A 429 -21.29 -10.13 -11.53
C LEU A 429 -21.35 -10.21 -13.06
N ASN A 430 -21.74 -9.12 -13.72
CA ASN A 430 -21.78 -9.05 -15.19
C ASN A 430 -20.43 -8.67 -15.83
N SER A 431 -19.45 -8.26 -15.03
CA SER A 431 -18.13 -7.87 -15.54
C SER A 431 -17.28 -9.12 -15.83
N PRO A 432 -16.80 -9.32 -17.07
CA PRO A 432 -16.04 -10.51 -17.43
C PRO A 432 -14.67 -10.57 -16.73
N CYS A 433 -13.99 -9.43 -16.55
CA CYS A 433 -12.67 -9.37 -15.91
C CYS A 433 -12.73 -9.81 -14.45
N VAL A 434 -13.75 -9.34 -13.72
CA VAL A 434 -13.94 -9.67 -12.31
C VAL A 434 -14.40 -11.11 -12.15
N ARG A 435 -15.19 -11.63 -13.09
CA ARG A 435 -15.60 -13.04 -13.08
C ARG A 435 -14.42 -13.99 -13.16
N LEU A 436 -13.42 -13.71 -14.01
CA LEU A 436 -12.18 -14.50 -14.08
C LEU A 436 -11.41 -14.45 -12.76
N LEU A 437 -11.38 -13.29 -12.09
CA LEU A 437 -10.76 -13.14 -10.78
C LEU A 437 -11.49 -13.97 -9.70
N LEU A 438 -12.82 -13.93 -9.70
CA LEU A 438 -13.68 -14.67 -8.78
C LEU A 438 -13.72 -16.18 -9.06
N GLU A 439 -13.37 -16.62 -10.27
CA GLU A 439 -13.18 -18.04 -10.60
C GLU A 439 -11.92 -18.62 -9.92
N ALA A 440 -10.91 -17.80 -9.63
CA ALA A 440 -9.73 -18.23 -8.88
C ALA A 440 -10.05 -18.53 -7.41
N GLU A 441 -10.98 -17.78 -6.80
CA GLU A 441 -11.39 -17.94 -5.40
C GLU A 441 -12.92 -18.16 -5.26
N PRO A 442 -13.40 -19.42 -5.26
CA PRO A 442 -14.83 -19.72 -5.27
C PRO A 442 -15.55 -19.25 -4.00
N SER A 443 -14.84 -19.17 -2.87
CA SER A 443 -15.38 -18.66 -1.60
C SER A 443 -15.92 -17.24 -1.74
N CYS A 444 -15.19 -16.36 -2.43
CA CYS A 444 -15.59 -14.97 -2.70
C CYS A 444 -16.85 -14.91 -3.56
N ARG A 445 -16.90 -15.73 -4.60
CA ARG A 445 -18.04 -15.83 -5.51
C ARG A 445 -19.30 -16.24 -4.76
N GLU A 446 -19.22 -17.28 -3.93
CA GLU A 446 -20.37 -17.77 -3.15
C GLU A 446 -20.92 -16.71 -2.20
N ILE A 447 -20.07 -15.93 -1.54
CA ILE A 447 -20.49 -14.84 -0.65
C ILE A 447 -21.27 -13.77 -1.42
N LEU A 448 -20.77 -13.34 -2.59
CA LEU A 448 -21.45 -12.35 -3.44
C LEU A 448 -22.83 -12.85 -3.91
N TYR A 449 -22.93 -14.12 -4.32
CA TYR A 449 -24.21 -14.72 -4.72
C TYR A 449 -25.19 -14.82 -3.54
N SER A 450 -24.75 -15.30 -2.37
CA SER A 450 -25.59 -15.38 -1.17
C SER A 450 -26.14 -14.00 -0.78
N PHE A 451 -25.30 -12.96 -0.81
CA PHE A 451 -25.73 -11.58 -0.53
C PHE A 451 -26.75 -11.07 -1.56
N HIS A 452 -26.53 -11.34 -2.86
CA HIS A 452 -27.46 -10.96 -3.92
C HIS A 452 -28.82 -11.68 -3.82
N HIS A 453 -28.84 -12.95 -3.39
CA HIS A 453 -30.06 -13.73 -3.16
C HIS A 453 -30.75 -13.45 -1.82
N ALA A 454 -30.21 -12.53 -1.01
CA ALA A 454 -30.70 -12.18 0.33
C ALA A 454 -30.65 -13.34 1.34
N ASP A 455 -29.74 -14.29 1.15
CA ASP A 455 -29.41 -15.31 2.14
C ASP A 455 -28.25 -14.82 3.01
N TYR A 456 -28.59 -14.02 4.03
CA TYR A 456 -27.60 -13.35 4.88
C TYR A 456 -26.96 -14.28 5.92
N ALA A 457 -27.65 -15.32 6.38
CA ALA A 457 -27.10 -16.29 7.34
C ALA A 457 -25.89 -17.02 6.73
N SER A 458 -26.05 -17.60 5.54
CA SER A 458 -24.96 -18.26 4.83
C SER A 458 -23.82 -17.30 4.48
N CYS A 459 -24.16 -16.07 4.06
CA CYS A 459 -23.18 -15.03 3.71
C CYS A 459 -22.30 -14.66 4.92
N LEU A 460 -22.92 -14.27 6.03
CA LEU A 460 -22.21 -13.86 7.24
C LEU A 460 -21.48 -15.03 7.90
N GLY A 461 -22.06 -16.23 7.88
CA GLY A 461 -21.39 -17.44 8.36
C GLY A 461 -20.11 -17.76 7.59
N ARG A 462 -20.08 -17.54 6.28
CA ARG A 462 -18.86 -17.70 5.45
C ARG A 462 -17.83 -16.60 5.71
N ILE A 463 -18.28 -15.35 5.83
CA ILE A 463 -17.38 -14.23 6.16
C ILE A 463 -16.74 -14.45 7.55
N ASN A 464 -17.49 -14.92 8.54
CA ASN A 464 -16.96 -15.20 9.88
C ASN A 464 -15.90 -16.31 9.88
N LYS A 465 -16.06 -17.36 9.05
CA LYS A 465 -15.02 -18.39 8.88
C LYS A 465 -13.74 -17.81 8.27
N LEU A 466 -13.86 -16.89 7.31
CA LEU A 466 -12.73 -16.24 6.66
C LEU A 466 -12.12 -15.12 7.52
N SER A 467 -12.86 -14.54 8.46
CA SER A 467 -12.42 -13.42 9.29
C SER A 467 -11.07 -13.67 9.97
N ASN A 468 -10.84 -14.90 10.46
CA ASN A 468 -9.57 -15.27 11.09
C ASN A 468 -8.40 -15.26 10.10
N VAL A 469 -8.63 -15.66 8.84
CA VAL A 469 -7.62 -15.63 7.77
C VAL A 469 -7.37 -14.19 7.31
N LEU A 470 -8.44 -13.41 7.12
CA LEU A 470 -8.37 -12.01 6.66
C LEU A 470 -7.65 -11.10 7.67
N ARG A 471 -7.71 -11.41 8.97
CA ARG A 471 -6.96 -10.71 10.02
C ARG A 471 -5.45 -10.94 9.96
N LEU A 472 -4.99 -11.97 9.25
CA LEU A 472 -3.57 -12.26 9.06
C LEU A 472 -3.00 -11.62 7.78
N ASP A 473 -3.86 -11.03 6.94
CA ASP A 473 -3.40 -10.33 5.74
C ASP A 473 -2.73 -8.99 6.10
N TYR A 474 -1.68 -8.65 5.35
CA TYR A 474 -0.85 -7.48 5.64
C TYR A 474 -1.56 -6.13 5.42
N PHE A 475 -2.47 -6.05 4.44
CA PHE A 475 -3.18 -4.82 4.10
C PHE A 475 -4.56 -4.77 4.74
N LEU A 476 -5.24 -5.91 4.84
CA LEU A 476 -6.64 -5.93 5.21
C LEU A 476 -6.87 -5.96 6.73
N ALA A 477 -5.93 -6.47 7.53
CA ALA A 477 -6.13 -6.78 8.94
C ALA A 477 -6.77 -5.64 9.76
N ASP A 478 -6.30 -4.41 9.56
CA ASP A 478 -6.77 -3.23 10.31
C ASP A 478 -8.20 -2.80 9.90
N HIS A 479 -8.68 -3.26 8.73
CA HIS A 479 -9.97 -2.90 8.15
C HIS A 479 -11.04 -3.99 8.29
N VAL A 480 -10.67 -5.23 8.63
CA VAL A 480 -11.61 -6.38 8.70
C VAL A 480 -12.79 -6.09 9.63
N THR A 481 -12.54 -5.51 10.81
CA THR A 481 -13.59 -5.23 11.79
C THR A 481 -14.60 -4.22 11.25
N THR A 482 -14.13 -3.12 10.67
CA THR A 482 -14.97 -2.10 10.05
C THR A 482 -15.73 -2.66 8.84
N LEU A 483 -15.07 -3.42 7.97
CA LEU A 483 -15.72 -4.02 6.79
C LEU A 483 -16.82 -5.01 7.19
N CYS A 484 -16.56 -5.88 8.17
CA CYS A 484 -17.58 -6.82 8.67
C CYS A 484 -18.78 -6.08 9.27
N TRP A 485 -18.55 -4.99 9.99
CA TRP A 485 -19.62 -4.14 10.52
C TRP A 485 -20.44 -3.51 9.40
N GLU A 486 -19.81 -2.88 8.41
CA GLU A 486 -20.49 -2.24 7.27
C GLU A 486 -21.33 -3.25 6.47
N ILE A 487 -20.76 -4.42 6.15
CA ILE A 487 -21.46 -5.48 5.42
C ILE A 487 -22.70 -5.93 6.20
N ARG A 488 -22.58 -6.10 7.52
CA ARG A 488 -23.67 -6.53 8.39
C ARG A 488 -24.77 -5.47 8.49
N SER A 489 -24.41 -4.22 8.78
CA SER A 489 -25.31 -3.07 8.82
C SER A 489 -26.13 -2.96 7.53
N ARG A 490 -25.47 -3.18 6.39
CA ARG A 490 -26.09 -3.09 5.08
C ARG A 490 -27.00 -4.26 4.76
N ALA A 491 -26.62 -5.47 5.15
CA ALA A 491 -27.49 -6.65 5.06
C ALA A 491 -28.80 -6.43 5.82
N ILE A 492 -28.72 -5.84 7.02
CA ILE A 492 -29.89 -5.48 7.84
C ILE A 492 -30.78 -4.45 7.13
N CYS A 493 -30.19 -3.37 6.61
CA CYS A 493 -30.93 -2.35 5.84
C CYS A 493 -31.62 -2.96 4.61
N GLN A 494 -30.92 -3.80 3.85
CA GLN A 494 -31.44 -4.44 2.65
C GLN A 494 -32.53 -5.48 2.98
N TYR A 495 -32.38 -6.22 4.08
CA TYR A 495 -33.41 -7.13 4.59
C TYR A 495 -34.69 -6.37 4.95
N PHE A 496 -34.59 -5.21 5.60
CA PHE A 496 -35.74 -4.43 6.05
C PHE A 496 -36.44 -3.62 4.94
N SER A 497 -35.72 -3.24 3.88
CA SER A 497 -36.23 -2.40 2.78
C SER A 497 -37.64 -2.76 2.23
N PRO A 498 -38.00 -4.04 1.99
CA PRO A 498 -39.34 -4.38 1.49
C PRO A 498 -40.44 -4.44 2.58
N TYR A 499 -40.10 -4.33 3.87
CA TYR A 499 -41.05 -4.53 4.97
C TYR A 499 -41.51 -3.19 5.57
N SER A 500 -42.82 -3.05 5.79
CA SER A 500 -43.37 -1.97 6.61
C SER A 500 -43.34 -2.31 8.11
N CYS A 501 -43.37 -3.60 8.45
CA CYS A 501 -43.28 -4.12 9.80
C CYS A 501 -42.58 -5.48 9.75
N ALA A 502 -41.53 -5.66 10.54
CA ALA A 502 -40.75 -6.90 10.60
C ALA A 502 -40.73 -7.46 12.04
N ASP A 503 -40.79 -8.78 12.15
CA ASP A 503 -40.68 -9.50 13.44
C ASP A 503 -39.22 -9.73 13.80
N LEU A 504 -38.81 -9.25 14.98
CA LEU A 504 -37.44 -9.33 15.46
C LEU A 504 -36.99 -10.79 15.67
N ASN A 505 -37.89 -11.71 16.02
CA ASN A 505 -37.53 -13.12 16.23
C ASN A 505 -37.13 -13.81 14.93
N ARG A 506 -37.82 -13.49 13.83
CA ARG A 506 -37.49 -14.03 12.50
C ARG A 506 -36.22 -13.40 11.95
N MET A 507 -36.06 -12.10 12.19
CA MET A 507 -34.86 -11.37 11.80
C MET A 507 -33.63 -11.88 12.55
N ALA A 508 -33.71 -12.09 13.86
CA ALA A 508 -32.63 -12.65 14.68
C ALA A 508 -32.19 -14.03 14.17
N LYS A 509 -33.14 -14.89 13.79
CA LYS A 509 -32.85 -16.19 13.16
C LYS A 509 -32.18 -16.07 11.78
N ALA A 510 -32.52 -15.05 11.00
CA ALA A 510 -31.92 -14.83 9.68
C ALA A 510 -30.49 -14.27 9.75
N PHE A 511 -30.09 -13.71 10.90
CA PHE A 511 -28.77 -13.11 11.12
C PHE A 511 -27.89 -13.90 12.11
N ASP A 512 -28.36 -15.08 12.56
CA ASP A 512 -27.73 -15.93 13.58
C ASP A 512 -27.37 -15.18 14.86
N THR A 513 -28.25 -14.28 15.32
CA THR A 513 -28.04 -13.50 16.55
C THR A 513 -29.16 -13.67 17.56
N THR A 514 -28.91 -13.21 18.78
CA THR A 514 -29.96 -13.09 19.79
C THR A 514 -30.81 -11.85 19.51
N VAL A 515 -32.03 -11.84 20.07
CA VAL A 515 -32.96 -10.73 19.92
C VAL A 515 -32.43 -9.48 20.62
N THR A 516 -31.78 -9.62 21.77
CA THR A 516 -31.20 -8.50 22.53
C THR A 516 -30.05 -7.84 21.78
N ASP A 517 -29.17 -8.64 21.18
CA ASP A 517 -28.06 -8.10 20.40
C ASP A 517 -28.55 -7.40 19.14
N LEU A 518 -29.57 -7.97 18.49
CA LEU A 518 -30.21 -7.36 17.33
C LEU A 518 -30.90 -6.03 17.68
N GLU A 519 -31.58 -5.93 18.84
CA GLU A 519 -32.18 -4.68 19.30
C GLU A 519 -31.13 -3.59 19.50
N ASN A 520 -29.98 -3.93 20.09
CA ASN A 520 -28.86 -3.00 20.27
C ASN A 520 -28.26 -2.54 18.93
N GLU A 521 -28.04 -3.47 17.99
CA GLU A 521 -27.54 -3.14 16.66
C GLU A 521 -28.52 -2.25 15.88
N LEU A 522 -29.82 -2.57 15.92
CA LEU A 522 -30.86 -1.77 15.28
C LEU A 522 -30.98 -0.38 15.92
N ALA A 523 -30.77 -0.25 17.22
CA ALA A 523 -30.79 1.05 17.90
C ALA A 523 -29.69 1.97 17.36
N VAL A 524 -28.47 1.44 17.17
CA VAL A 524 -27.36 2.18 16.55
C VAL A 524 -27.72 2.58 15.11
N LEU A 525 -28.25 1.66 14.30
CA LEU A 525 -28.62 1.96 12.91
C LEU A 525 -29.77 2.98 12.76
N ILE A 526 -30.67 3.05 13.73
CA ILE A 526 -31.74 4.06 13.77
C ILE A 526 -31.18 5.41 14.22
N GLN A 527 -30.26 5.41 15.18
CA GLN A 527 -29.58 6.62 15.65
C GLN A 527 -28.73 7.25 14.54
N ASP A 528 -28.01 6.42 13.78
CA ASP A 528 -27.22 6.84 12.61
C ASP A 528 -28.10 7.29 11.43
N GLY A 529 -29.41 6.98 11.47
CA GLY A 529 -30.37 7.35 10.43
C GLY A 529 -30.36 6.45 9.19
N SER A 530 -29.56 5.39 9.19
CA SER A 530 -29.51 4.37 8.14
C SER A 530 -30.84 3.63 8.00
N ILE A 531 -31.53 3.38 9.12
CA ILE A 531 -32.87 2.78 9.15
C ILE A 531 -33.88 3.78 9.72
N LYS A 532 -34.87 4.14 8.90
CA LYS A 532 -36.02 4.96 9.34
C LYS A 532 -37.08 4.05 9.95
N GLY A 533 -36.90 3.67 11.21
CA GLY A 533 -37.79 2.76 11.91
C GLY A 533 -38.00 3.11 13.39
N ARG A 534 -38.98 2.45 14.01
CA ARG A 534 -39.18 2.43 15.46
C ARG A 534 -39.25 0.99 15.95
N ILE A 535 -38.54 0.71 17.03
CA ILE A 535 -38.52 -0.59 17.70
C ILE A 535 -39.66 -0.62 18.73
N ASP A 536 -40.50 -1.64 18.67
CA ASP A 536 -41.51 -1.97 19.68
C ASP A 536 -41.02 -3.20 20.46
N SER A 537 -40.33 -2.97 21.58
CA SER A 537 -39.77 -4.04 22.42
C SER A 537 -40.83 -4.90 23.11
N HIS A 538 -42.05 -4.39 23.31
CA HIS A 538 -43.12 -5.20 23.92
C HIS A 538 -43.69 -6.21 22.93
N LYS A 539 -43.85 -5.82 21.67
CA LYS A 539 -44.35 -6.72 20.61
C LYS A 539 -43.24 -7.41 19.82
N GLN A 540 -41.99 -7.02 20.04
CA GLN A 540 -40.82 -7.51 19.32
C GLN A 540 -40.93 -7.27 17.80
N LEU A 541 -41.35 -6.05 17.44
CA LEU A 541 -41.58 -5.63 16.05
C LEU A 541 -40.77 -4.38 15.71
N LEU A 542 -40.15 -4.38 14.53
CA LEU A 542 -39.57 -3.18 13.92
C LEU A 542 -40.56 -2.60 12.91
N ARG A 543 -41.03 -1.37 13.14
CA ARG A 543 -41.97 -0.67 12.25
C ARG A 543 -41.27 0.41 11.47
N ALA A 544 -41.52 0.50 10.17
CA ALA A 544 -41.01 1.57 9.33
C ALA A 544 -41.65 2.91 9.74
N LEU A 545 -40.82 3.94 9.86
CA LEU A 545 -41.27 5.29 10.19
C LEU A 545 -41.67 6.00 8.89
N ASN A 546 -42.97 6.00 8.60
CA ASN A 546 -43.55 6.83 7.56
C ASN A 546 -43.80 8.23 8.12
N VAL A 547 -42.84 9.14 7.92
CA VAL A 547 -43.05 10.56 8.20
C VAL A 547 -43.75 11.18 6.99
N ASP A 548 -44.83 11.92 7.25
CA ASP A 548 -45.48 12.71 6.21
C ASP A 548 -44.50 13.78 5.68
N GLU A 549 -44.12 13.66 4.39
CA GLU A 549 -43.16 14.55 3.74
C GLU A 549 -43.61 16.02 3.78
N ARG A 550 -44.93 16.24 3.76
CA ARG A 550 -45.50 17.59 3.85
C ARG A 550 -45.24 18.22 5.22
N CYS A 551 -45.45 17.46 6.29
CA CYS A 551 -45.17 17.95 7.64
C CYS A 551 -43.66 18.20 7.85
N LEU A 552 -42.81 17.33 7.31
CA LEU A 552 -41.36 17.49 7.38
C LEU A 552 -40.86 18.74 6.64
N THR A 553 -41.39 19.01 5.43
CA THR A 553 -41.02 20.20 4.65
C THR A 553 -41.43 21.49 5.34
N PHE A 554 -42.63 21.54 5.92
CA PHE A 554 -43.06 22.70 6.74
C PHE A 554 -42.17 22.90 7.96
N ALA A 555 -41.87 21.83 8.70
CA ALA A 555 -41.01 21.93 9.88
C ALA A 555 -39.59 22.41 9.52
N ARG A 556 -39.01 21.91 8.42
CA ARG A 556 -37.71 22.37 7.91
C ARG A 556 -37.74 23.84 7.49
N ALA A 557 -38.80 24.27 6.80
CA ALA A 557 -38.96 25.66 6.39
C ALA A 557 -39.05 26.60 7.60
N LEU A 558 -39.79 26.23 8.65
CA LEU A 558 -39.88 27.01 9.88
C LEU A 558 -38.52 27.10 10.61
N ARG A 559 -37.79 25.98 10.72
CA ARG A 559 -36.43 25.99 11.30
C ARG A 559 -35.48 26.90 10.51
N LEU A 560 -35.53 26.85 9.18
CA LEU A 560 -34.71 27.71 8.33
C LEU A 560 -35.04 29.19 8.54
N VAL A 561 -36.32 29.54 8.69
CA VAL A 561 -36.75 30.92 8.97
C VAL A 561 -36.23 31.40 10.32
N ASP A 562 -36.32 30.56 11.36
CA ASP A 562 -35.82 30.92 12.70
C ASP A 562 -34.29 31.06 12.71
N GLU A 563 -33.57 30.17 12.03
CA GLU A 563 -32.12 30.23 11.88
C GLU A 563 -31.70 31.49 11.10
N TYR A 564 -32.39 31.79 10.00
CA TYR A 564 -32.14 32.99 9.21
C TYR A 564 -32.39 34.25 10.04
N LYS A 565 -33.47 34.30 10.81
CA LYS A 565 -33.77 35.42 11.72
C LYS A 565 -32.66 35.62 12.74
N LYS A 566 -32.18 34.56 13.39
CA LYS A 566 -31.05 34.62 14.33
C LYS A 566 -29.78 35.13 13.65
N ARG A 567 -29.44 34.61 12.47
CA ARG A 567 -28.26 35.05 11.69
C ARG A 567 -28.35 36.52 11.30
N THR A 568 -29.51 36.99 10.84
CA THR A 568 -29.71 38.40 10.47
C THR A 568 -29.58 39.30 11.70
N GLN A 569 -30.19 38.93 12.83
CA GLN A 569 -30.06 39.70 14.07
C GLN A 569 -28.61 39.79 14.55
N ALA A 570 -27.87 38.68 14.52
CA ALA A 570 -26.45 38.66 14.86
C ALA A 570 -25.63 39.54 13.91
N MET A 571 -25.92 39.52 12.60
CA MET A 571 -25.25 40.35 11.60
C MET A 571 -25.53 41.84 11.81
N VAL A 572 -26.78 42.21 12.07
CA VAL A 572 -27.17 43.60 12.38
C VAL A 572 -26.48 44.09 13.64
N LEU A 573 -26.44 43.27 14.69
CA LEU A 573 -25.73 43.60 15.93
C LEU A 573 -24.24 43.81 15.67
N ARG A 574 -23.60 42.90 14.92
CA ARG A 574 -22.19 43.03 14.53
C ARG A 574 -21.94 44.32 13.75
N MET A 575 -22.81 44.66 12.79
CA MET A 575 -22.71 45.91 12.02
C MET A 575 -22.83 47.15 12.91
N SER A 576 -23.76 47.15 13.87
CA SER A 576 -23.91 48.24 14.84
C SER A 576 -22.70 48.41 15.75
N LEU A 577 -22.10 47.31 16.23
CA LEU A 577 -20.87 47.35 17.04
C LEU A 577 -19.69 47.91 16.24
N VAL A 578 -19.51 47.48 14.99
CA VAL A 578 -18.48 48.01 14.07
C VAL A 578 -18.70 49.50 13.81
N ARG A 579 -19.94 49.95 13.61
CA ARG A 579 -20.28 51.36 13.41
C ARG A 579 -19.91 52.22 14.63
N GLN A 580 -20.07 51.69 15.84
CA GLN A 580 -19.65 52.35 17.08
C GLN A 580 -18.15 52.22 17.36
N ARG A 581 -17.36 51.66 16.43
CA ARG A 581 -15.93 51.37 16.56
C ARG A 581 -15.59 50.46 17.75
N LEU A 582 -16.56 49.65 18.19
CA LEU A 582 -16.36 48.58 19.17
C LEU A 582 -15.83 47.35 18.43
N THR A 583 -14.61 47.48 17.90
CA THR A 583 -13.87 46.34 17.35
C THR A 583 -13.06 45.73 18.47
N CYS A 584 -13.19 44.42 18.67
CA CYS A 584 -12.23 43.68 19.48
C CYS A 584 -10.85 43.89 18.85
N GLN A 585 -9.94 44.56 19.54
CA GLN A 585 -8.52 44.40 19.23
C GLN A 585 -8.22 42.95 19.57
N GLY A 586 -8.09 42.10 18.55
CA GLY A 586 -7.52 40.77 18.76
C GLY A 586 -6.22 40.97 19.54
N SER A 587 -5.96 40.10 20.51
CA SER A 587 -4.63 40.03 21.09
C SER A 587 -3.64 40.02 19.92
N ARG A 588 -2.57 40.81 20.06
CA ARG A 588 -1.60 41.11 18.99
C ARG A 588 -0.97 39.85 18.35
N GLU A 589 -1.24 38.67 18.90
CA GLU A 589 -0.80 37.34 18.45
C GLU A 589 -1.66 36.77 17.29
N GLU A 590 -2.95 37.07 17.17
CA GLU A 590 -3.77 36.53 16.07
C GLU A 590 -3.59 37.29 14.75
N SER A 591 -3.21 38.57 14.81
CA SER A 591 -3.00 39.40 13.62
C SER A 591 -1.70 39.07 12.87
N ASP A 592 -0.69 38.53 13.56
CA ASP A 592 0.57 38.11 12.93
C ASP A 592 0.44 36.71 12.28
N MET A 593 -0.44 35.85 12.77
CA MET A 593 -0.71 34.52 12.19
C MET A 593 -1.44 34.57 10.84
N LEU A 594 -2.34 35.55 10.63
CA LEU A 594 -3.04 35.67 9.35
C LEU A 594 -2.19 36.26 8.22
N ASN A 595 -1.13 37.00 8.54
CA ASN A 595 -0.22 37.58 7.54
C ASN A 595 0.85 36.60 7.03
N TYR A 596 0.98 35.41 7.64
CA TYR A 596 1.86 34.33 7.15
C TYR A 596 1.16 33.33 6.23
N LEU A 597 -0.15 33.48 5.99
CA LEU A 597 -0.96 32.59 5.14
C LEU A 597 -1.55 33.29 3.90
N THR A 598 -0.99 34.42 3.50
CA THR A 598 -1.07 34.98 2.14
C THR A 598 0.33 35.06 1.55
#